data_AF-A0AA48IH69-F1
#
_entry.id   AF-A0AA48IH69-F1
#
_cell.length_a   1.000
_cell.length_b   1.000
_cell.length_c   1.000
_cell.angle_alpha   90.00
_cell.angle_beta   90.00
_cell.angle_gamma   90.00
#
_symmetry.space_group_name_H-M   'P 1'
#
loop_
_entity.id
_entity.type
_entity.pdbx_description
1 polymer ?
#
loop_
_entity_poly.entity_id
_entity_poly.type
_entity_poly.pdbx_seq_one_letter_code
_entity_poly.pdbx_strand_id
1 'polypeptide(L)'
;MKKLKLSIIIFLFTLSVCLFCSTLTVKIMKQVEQYTNNVKIIQSKESARELVDFWDKESKILYVFIHHDILDRITKNISKINAAIQKKDFEYAFIECECILSLSKVLREYDDINLRNIL
;
A
#
# COMPACT_ATOMS: atom_id res chain seq x y z
N MET A 1 36.93 20.60 -4.12
CA MET A 1 36.63 19.31 -4.81
C MET A 1 36.09 18.20 -3.89
N LYS A 2 36.70 17.90 -2.72
CA LYS A 2 36.19 16.85 -1.81
C LYS A 2 34.74 17.08 -1.33
N LYS A 3 34.40 18.33 -0.99
CA LYS A 3 33.03 18.74 -0.60
C LYS A 3 32.03 18.54 -1.75
N LEU A 4 32.42 18.85 -2.99
CA LEU A 4 31.59 18.69 -4.19
C LEU A 4 31.30 17.21 -4.47
N LYS A 5 32.30 16.33 -4.33
CA LYS A 5 32.12 14.87 -4.45
C LYS A 5 31.19 14.31 -3.38
N LEU A 6 31.32 14.77 -2.13
CA LEU A 6 30.43 14.37 -1.04
C LEU A 6 28.98 14.80 -1.31
N SER A 7 28.75 16.03 -1.79
CA SER A 7 27.41 16.50 -2.15
C SER A 7 26.78 15.67 -3.28
N ILE A 8 27.56 15.28 -4.30
CA ILE A 8 27.08 14.40 -5.38
C ILE A 8 26.69 13.02 -4.83
N ILE A 9 27.50 12.45 -3.94
CA ILE A 9 27.20 11.14 -3.33
C ILE A 9 25.92 11.21 -2.49
N ILE A 10 25.74 12.26 -1.68
CA ILE A 10 24.53 12.45 -0.87
C ILE A 10 23.32 12.61 -1.79
N PHE A 11 23.42 13.43 -2.85
CA PHE A 11 22.34 13.62 -3.81
C PHE A 11 21.92 12.31 -4.49
N LEU A 12 22.88 11.54 -5.00
CA LEU A 12 22.60 10.23 -5.62
C LEU A 12 22.00 9.23 -4.64
N PHE A 13 22.45 9.24 -3.38
CA PHE A 13 21.89 8.40 -2.33
C PHE A 13 20.44 8.76 -2.03
N THR A 14 20.14 10.05 -1.83
CA THR A 14 18.76 10.53 -1.61
C THR A 14 17.86 10.17 -2.78
N LEU A 15 18.31 10.40 -4.02
CA LEU A 15 17.54 10.05 -5.22
C LEU A 15 17.26 8.55 -5.28
N SER A 16 18.26 7.72 -4.98
CA SER A 16 18.12 6.26 -4.97
C SER A 16 17.12 5.79 -3.92
N VAL A 17 17.13 6.39 -2.72
CA VAL A 17 16.16 6.09 -1.67
C VAL A 17 14.75 6.49 -2.09
N CYS A 18 14.56 7.68 -2.68
CA CYS A 18 13.26 8.12 -3.18
C CYS A 18 12.70 7.17 -4.26
N LEU A 19 13.52 6.79 -5.24
CA LEU A 19 13.14 5.84 -6.28
C LEU A 19 12.78 4.48 -5.68
N PHE A 20 13.60 3.98 -4.76
CA PHE A 20 13.34 2.71 -4.09
C PHE A 20 12.02 2.73 -3.32
N CYS A 21 11.75 3.79 -2.54
CA CYS A 21 10.51 3.94 -1.79
C CYS A 21 9.29 3.91 -2.70
N SER A 22 9.30 4.71 -3.78
CA SER A 22 8.17 4.74 -4.71
C SER A 22 7.94 3.39 -5.41
N THR A 23 9.02 2.74 -5.84
CA THR A 23 8.93 1.42 -6.47
C THR A 23 8.34 0.39 -5.51
N LEU A 24 8.73 0.46 -4.24
CA LEU A 24 8.24 -0.42 -3.18
C LEU A 24 6.75 -0.17 -2.90
N THR A 25 6.31 1.09 -2.79
CA THR A 25 4.89 1.45 -2.63
C THR A 25 4.05 0.85 -3.74
N VAL A 26 4.42 1.10 -5.00
CA VAL A 26 3.66 0.62 -6.16
C VAL A 26 3.56 -0.90 -6.15
N LYS A 27 4.66 -1.59 -5.81
CA LYS A 27 4.68 -3.05 -5.72
C LYS A 27 3.73 -3.56 -4.64
N ILE A 28 3.81 -3.02 -3.42
CA ILE A 28 2.97 -3.46 -2.29
C ILE A 28 1.50 -3.15 -2.60
N MET A 29 1.17 -1.96 -3.10
CA MET A 29 -0.21 -1.58 -3.43
C MET A 29 -0.82 -2.48 -4.51
N LYS A 30 -0.06 -2.88 -5.54
CA LYS A 30 -0.53 -3.88 -6.53
C LYS A 30 -0.86 -5.23 -5.89
N GLN A 31 -0.06 -5.67 -4.92
CA GLN A 31 -0.32 -6.92 -4.21
C GLN A 31 -1.54 -6.79 -3.28
N VAL A 32 -1.70 -5.68 -2.56
CA VAL A 32 -2.92 -5.39 -1.77
C VAL A 32 -4.15 -5.48 -2.65
N GLU A 33 -4.13 -4.89 -3.85
CA GLU A 33 -5.24 -4.98 -4.81
C GLU A 33 -5.51 -6.42 -5.25
N GLN A 34 -4.47 -7.21 -5.50
CA GLN A 34 -4.61 -8.61 -5.87
C GLN A 34 -5.28 -9.41 -4.75
N TYR A 35 -4.80 -9.31 -3.52
CA TYR A 35 -5.41 -9.98 -2.37
C TYR A 35 -6.83 -9.50 -2.11
N THR A 36 -7.09 -8.20 -2.23
CA THR A 36 -8.43 -7.62 -2.07
C THR A 36 -9.41 -8.16 -3.12
N ASN A 37 -8.97 -8.26 -4.38
CA ASN A 37 -9.77 -8.88 -5.44
C ASN A 37 -10.03 -10.37 -5.17
N ASN A 38 -9.04 -11.10 -4.63
CA ASN A 38 -9.24 -12.49 -4.25
C ASN A 38 -10.30 -12.62 -3.15
N VAL A 39 -10.31 -11.73 -2.15
CA VAL A 39 -11.37 -11.70 -1.12
C VAL A 39 -12.73 -11.43 -1.75
N LYS A 40 -12.81 -10.45 -2.66
CA LYS A 40 -14.05 -10.06 -3.33
C LYS A 40 -14.65 -11.21 -4.16
N ILE A 41 -13.81 -12.02 -4.82
CA ILE A 41 -14.24 -13.14 -5.68
C ILE A 41 -14.52 -14.40 -4.86
N ILE A 42 -13.62 -14.80 -3.97
CA ILE A 42 -13.67 -16.08 -3.26
C ILE A 42 -14.58 -16.00 -2.02
N GLN A 43 -14.63 -14.84 -1.36
CA GLN A 43 -15.46 -14.58 -0.18
C GLN A 43 -15.25 -15.59 0.96
N SER A 44 -14.01 -16.05 1.17
CA SER A 44 -13.68 -17.03 2.20
C SER A 44 -12.87 -16.42 3.34
N LYS A 45 -12.92 -17.09 4.50
CA LYS A 45 -12.10 -16.71 5.67
C LYS A 45 -10.59 -16.79 5.37
N GLU A 46 -10.20 -17.73 4.53
CA GLU A 46 -8.80 -17.94 4.17
C GLU A 46 -8.26 -16.78 3.33
N SER A 47 -8.99 -16.36 2.28
CA SER A 47 -8.56 -15.20 1.48
C SER A 47 -8.53 -13.91 2.29
N ALA A 48 -9.48 -13.71 3.21
CA ALA A 48 -9.48 -12.56 4.11
C ALA A 48 -8.28 -12.57 5.06
N ARG A 49 -7.89 -13.76 5.54
CA ARG A 49 -6.72 -13.93 6.40
C ARG A 49 -5.42 -13.68 5.64
N GLU A 50 -5.29 -14.17 4.41
CA GLU A 50 -4.12 -13.90 3.57
C GLU A 50 -3.91 -12.41 3.34
N LEU A 51 -4.99 -11.65 3.11
CA LEU A 51 -4.94 -10.19 2.98
C LEU A 51 -4.45 -9.52 4.27
N VAL A 52 -4.94 -9.95 5.43
CA VAL A 52 -4.52 -9.43 6.74
C VAL A 52 -3.04 -9.73 6.99
N ASP A 53 -2.63 -10.99 6.83
CA ASP A 53 -1.27 -11.46 7.10
C ASP A 53 -0.26 -10.75 6.18
N PHE A 54 -0.62 -10.56 4.90
CA PHE A 54 0.17 -9.78 3.95
C PHE A 54 0.29 -8.32 4.38
N TRP A 55 -0.83 -7.67 4.74
CA TRP A 55 -0.84 -6.28 5.14
C TRP A 55 -0.06 -6.00 6.42
N ASP A 56 -0.20 -6.84 7.45
CA ASP A 56 0.51 -6.68 8.73
C ASP A 56 2.03 -6.79 8.57
N LYS A 57 2.49 -7.54 7.57
CA LYS A 57 3.90 -7.67 7.22
C LYS A 57 4.41 -6.41 6.50
N GLU A 58 3.72 -5.98 5.45
CA GLU A 58 4.24 -4.94 4.55
C GLU A 58 3.93 -3.51 5.01
N SER A 59 2.80 -3.30 5.71
CA SER A 59 2.37 -1.96 6.16
C SER A 59 3.40 -1.28 7.05
N LYS A 60 4.10 -2.02 7.91
CA LYS A 60 5.16 -1.51 8.78
C LYS A 60 6.27 -0.78 8.01
N ILE A 61 6.60 -1.28 6.83
CA ILE A 61 7.61 -0.67 5.97
C ILE A 61 7.05 0.59 5.34
N LEU A 62 5.80 0.55 4.87
CA LEU A 62 5.13 1.71 4.26
C LEU A 62 4.96 2.89 5.23
N TYR A 63 4.66 2.61 6.51
CA TYR A 63 4.57 3.65 7.55
C TYR A 63 5.87 4.42 7.78
N VAL A 64 7.02 3.91 7.36
CA VAL A 64 8.28 4.65 7.45
C VAL A 64 8.36 5.75 6.39
N PHE A 65 7.65 5.60 5.28
CA PHE A 65 7.92 6.38 4.06
C PHE A 65 6.72 7.18 3.53
N ILE A 66 5.48 6.85 3.90
CA ILE A 66 4.27 7.40 3.26
C ILE A 66 3.29 7.97 4.28
N HIS A 67 2.39 8.86 3.86
CA HIS A 67 1.32 9.43 4.68
C HIS A 67 0.48 8.36 5.42
N HIS A 68 0.43 8.51 6.74
CA HIS A 68 -0.19 7.55 7.64
C HIS A 68 -1.71 7.47 7.45
N ASP A 69 -2.39 8.57 7.10
CA ASP A 69 -3.86 8.61 7.01
C ASP A 69 -4.45 7.60 6.02
N ILE A 70 -3.84 7.43 4.84
CA ILE A 70 -4.34 6.48 3.84
C ILE A 70 -4.03 5.05 4.29
N LEU A 71 -2.84 4.81 4.84
CA LEU A 71 -2.43 3.51 5.36
C LEU A 71 -3.31 3.07 6.55
N ASP A 72 -3.67 4.00 7.44
CA ASP A 72 -4.57 3.76 8.57
C ASP A 72 -5.97 3.39 8.07
N ARG A 73 -6.46 4.08 7.03
CA ARG A 73 -7.76 3.75 6.41
C ARG A 73 -7.73 2.36 5.75
N ILE A 74 -6.66 2.01 5.05
CA ILE A 74 -6.50 0.67 4.47
C ILE A 74 -6.49 -0.38 5.59
N THR A 75 -5.70 -0.16 6.65
CA THR A 75 -5.61 -1.05 7.82
C THR A 75 -6.99 -1.28 8.46
N LYS A 76 -7.74 -0.19 8.67
CA LYS A 76 -9.10 -0.25 9.23
C LYS A 76 -10.05 -1.05 8.33
N ASN A 77 -10.00 -0.84 7.02
CA ASN A 77 -10.87 -1.52 6.07
C ASN A 77 -10.53 -3.02 5.95
N ILE A 78 -9.24 -3.39 5.96
CA ILE A 78 -8.81 -4.79 6.01
C ILE A 78 -9.35 -5.49 7.27
N SER A 79 -9.26 -4.81 8.42
CA SER A 79 -9.81 -5.33 9.68
C SER A 79 -11.32 -5.56 9.61
N LYS A 80 -12.06 -4.61 8.99
CA LYS A 80 -13.50 -4.72 8.78
C LYS A 80 -13.86 -5.85 7.80
N ILE A 81 -13.11 -6.02 6.71
CA ILE A 81 -13.30 -7.13 5.76
C ILE A 81 -13.20 -8.46 6.49
N ASN A 82 -12.14 -8.67 7.28
CA ASN A 82 -11.97 -9.91 8.03
C ASN A 82 -13.15 -10.16 8.98
N ALA A 83 -13.61 -9.13 9.72
CA ALA A 83 -14.76 -9.24 10.59
C ALA A 83 -16.08 -9.53 9.83
N ALA A 84 -16.28 -8.90 8.67
CA ALA A 84 -17.45 -9.06 7.82
C ALA A 84 -17.54 -10.47 7.24
N ILE A 85 -16.43 -10.99 6.69
CA ILE A 85 -16.33 -12.36 6.19
C ILE A 85 -16.59 -13.39 7.30
N GLN A 86 -16.10 -13.15 8.53
CA GLN A 86 -16.39 -14.03 9.66
C GLN A 86 -17.88 -14.06 10.04
N LYS A 87 -18.56 -12.91 9.92
CA LYS A 87 -20.00 -12.75 10.14
C LYS A 87 -20.86 -13.14 8.94
N LYS A 88 -20.25 -13.54 7.82
CA LYS A 88 -20.91 -13.80 6.53
C LYS A 88 -21.65 -12.59 5.95
N ASP A 89 -21.19 -11.38 6.30
CA ASP A 89 -21.69 -10.12 5.75
C ASP A 89 -20.88 -9.75 4.50
N PHE A 90 -21.18 -10.43 3.39
CA PHE A 90 -20.39 -10.33 2.16
C PHE A 90 -20.61 -9.00 1.42
N GLU A 91 -21.79 -8.39 1.58
CA GLU A 91 -22.09 -7.08 0.99
C GLU A 91 -21.22 -5.99 1.66
N TYR A 92 -21.15 -6.01 2.99
CA TYR A 92 -20.26 -5.08 3.69
C TYR A 92 -18.79 -5.33 3.37
N ALA A 93 -18.37 -6.60 3.29
CA ALA A 93 -17.00 -6.95 2.88
C ALA A 93 -16.67 -6.41 1.47
N PHE A 94 -17.62 -6.51 0.53
CA PHE A 94 -17.47 -5.99 -0.83
C PHE A 94 -17.26 -4.47 -0.84
N ILE A 95 -18.07 -3.72 -0.09
CA ILE A 95 -17.96 -2.24 -0.01
C ILE A 95 -16.58 -1.84 0.52
N GLU A 96 -16.09 -2.53 1.55
CA GLU A 96 -14.78 -2.24 2.13
C GLU A 96 -13.63 -2.64 1.18
N CYS A 97 -13.78 -3.72 0.40
CA CYS A 97 -12.86 -4.07 -0.69
C CYS A 97 -12.78 -2.94 -1.75
N GLU A 98 -13.92 -2.41 -2.19
CA GLU A 98 -13.94 -1.28 -3.14
C GLU A 98 -13.23 -0.04 -2.59
N CYS A 99 -13.41 0.24 -1.29
CA CYS A 99 -12.69 1.33 -0.65
C CYS A 99 -11.18 1.11 -0.68
N ILE A 100 -10.69 -0.11 -0.41
CA ILE A 100 -9.25 -0.40 -0.49
C ILE A 100 -8.73 -0.21 -1.92
N LEU A 101 -9.43 -0.74 -2.93
CA LEU A 101 -9.03 -0.60 -4.33
C LEU A 101 -8.94 0.88 -4.74
N SER A 102 -9.89 1.70 -4.30
CA SER A 102 -9.87 3.14 -4.53
C SER A 102 -8.68 3.83 -3.84
N LEU A 103 -8.42 3.51 -2.57
CA LEU A 103 -7.30 4.10 -1.82
C LEU A 103 -5.93 3.69 -2.38
N SER A 104 -5.77 2.43 -2.79
CA SER A 104 -4.55 1.94 -3.44
C SER A 104 -4.29 2.65 -4.77
N LYS A 105 -5.34 2.95 -5.55
CA LYS A 105 -5.23 3.75 -6.77
C LYS A 105 -4.78 5.18 -6.47
N VAL A 106 -5.37 5.84 -5.47
CA VAL A 106 -4.97 7.20 -5.06
C VAL A 106 -3.49 7.24 -4.65
N LEU A 107 -3.03 6.28 -3.85
CA LEU A 107 -1.63 6.19 -3.44
C LEU A 107 -0.67 6.08 -4.63
N ARG A 108 -1.02 5.25 -5.64
CA ARG A 108 -0.19 5.12 -6.85
C ARG A 108 -0.17 6.38 -7.69
N GLU A 109 -1.30 7.07 -7.84
CA GLU A 109 -1.38 8.31 -8.61
C GLU A 109 -0.59 9.44 -7.93
N TYR A 110 -0.64 9.55 -6.60
CA TYR A 110 0.19 10.50 -5.86
C TYR A 110 1.68 10.23 -6.02
N ASP A 111 2.11 8.97 -5.96
CA ASP A 111 3.52 8.61 -6.15
C ASP A 111 4.00 8.85 -7.60
N ASP A 112 3.15 8.60 -8.60
CA ASP A 112 3.48 8.82 -10.01
C ASP A 112 3.60 10.33 -10.34
N ILE A 113 2.74 11.16 -9.73
CA ILE A 113 2.84 12.63 -9.83
C ILE A 113 4.12 13.13 -9.16
N ASN A 114 4.45 12.62 -7.97
CA ASN A 114 5.66 13.04 -7.25
C ASN A 114 6.94 12.64 -8.00
N LEU A 115 6.99 11.44 -8.58
CA LEU A 115 8.11 11.00 -9.42
C LEU A 115 8.28 11.88 -10.67
N ARG A 116 7.17 12.22 -11.37
CA ARG A 116 7.19 13.11 -12.54
C ARG A 116 7.62 14.53 -12.24
N ASN A 117 7.40 15.02 -11.02
CA ASN A 117 7.82 16.36 -10.61
C ASN A 117 9.30 16.41 -10.16
N ILE A 118 9.91 15.26 -9.88
CA ILE A 118 11.31 15.14 -9.44
C ILE A 118 12.26 14.87 -10.62
N LEU A 119 11.78 14.15 -11.66
CA LEU A 119 12.52 13.83 -12.89
C LEU A 119 12.40 14.92 -13.95
#